data_AF-A0A966K393-F1
#
_entry.id   AF-A0A966K393-F1
#
_cell.length_a   1.000
_cell.length_b   1.000
_cell.length_c   1.000
_cell.angle_alpha   90.00
_cell.angle_beta   90.00
_cell.angle_gamma   90.00
#
_symmetry.space_group_name_H-M   'P 1'
#
loop_
_entity.id
_entity.type
_entity.pdbx_description
1 polymer ?
#
loop_
_entity_poly.entity_id
_entity_poly.type
_entity_poly.pdbx_seq_one_letter_code
_entity_poly.pdbx_strand_id
1 'polypeptide(L)'
;MIANILANPLQVLAPALIARVQDGGQLILSGILERQAQEVIDCYKNDIPLSIWRVSEGWVCLHGQKPVSKPNQISNAPLIEDAEIPNRVIAGTFVAKINRHRPQALFIATGLFITISCFVVWSLWRIPILHFLAPSVDKNPSPIALHSFELIQTMDRVICKVLPCARAAAIDFKAWRFQLANLGMDEAKRGEEVQSILQIELQNRLLISVAIPHLELTLSDADENTITQILMSPREWLPKTWQNAHPDFEQTGAPPKEQFNLSIALRLPANTAGYRLRVAYPSFTQPPSL
;
A
#
# COMPACT_ATOMS: atom_id res chain seq x y z
N MET A 1 16.43 -5.31 -2.61
CA MET A 1 15.28 -5.22 -1.68
C MET A 1 15.49 -4.05 -0.76
N ILE A 2 14.44 -3.28 -0.45
CA ILE A 2 14.49 -2.11 0.44
C ILE A 2 13.42 -2.28 1.52
N ALA A 3 13.77 -2.00 2.79
CA ALA A 3 12.83 -1.91 3.90
C ALA A 3 13.12 -0.67 4.75
N ASN A 4 12.11 0.17 4.99
CA ASN A 4 12.21 1.37 5.82
C ASN A 4 11.25 1.27 7.01
N ILE A 5 11.66 0.55 8.05
CA ILE A 5 10.85 0.26 9.25
C ILE A 5 11.75 0.21 10.49
N LEU A 6 11.14 0.21 11.68
CA LEU A 6 11.88 0.22 12.96
C LEU A 6 12.77 -1.02 13.17
N ALA A 7 13.81 -0.87 14.00
CA ALA A 7 14.83 -1.88 14.26
C ALA A 7 14.29 -3.23 14.77
N ASN A 8 13.38 -3.22 15.76
CA ASN A 8 12.88 -4.47 16.36
C ASN A 8 12.08 -5.33 15.35
N PRO A 9 11.15 -4.76 14.56
CA PRO A 9 10.54 -5.48 13.43
C PRO A 9 11.57 -6.04 12.43
N LEU A 10 12.64 -5.30 12.10
CA LEU A 10 13.68 -5.79 11.20
C LEU A 10 14.42 -7.02 11.74
N GLN A 11 14.63 -7.10 13.07
CA GLN A 11 15.26 -8.27 13.68
C GLN A 11 14.32 -9.48 13.64
N VAL A 12 13.04 -9.30 13.99
CA VAL A 12 12.04 -10.38 13.97
C VAL A 12 11.81 -10.92 12.55
N LEU A 13 11.81 -10.03 11.55
CA LEU A 13 11.56 -10.39 10.15
C LEU A 13 12.80 -10.85 9.39
N ALA A 14 14.00 -10.86 10.01
CA ALA A 14 15.25 -11.14 9.31
C ALA A 14 15.19 -12.43 8.45
N PRO A 15 14.73 -13.59 8.94
CA PRO A 15 14.66 -14.81 8.12
C PRO A 15 13.76 -14.66 6.90
N ALA A 16 12.61 -13.99 7.05
CA ALA A 16 11.64 -13.78 5.97
C ALA A 16 12.12 -12.76 4.92
N LEU A 17 12.93 -11.79 5.33
CA LEU A 17 13.54 -10.79 4.45
C LEU A 17 14.72 -11.41 3.67
N ILE A 18 15.59 -12.16 4.34
CA ILE A 18 16.72 -12.87 3.74
C ILE A 18 16.24 -13.86 2.66
N ALA A 19 15.18 -14.62 2.93
CA ALA A 19 14.60 -15.57 1.97
C ALA A 19 14.08 -14.91 0.68
N ARG A 20 13.74 -13.61 0.73
CA ARG A 20 13.29 -12.83 -0.43
C ARG A 20 14.43 -12.21 -1.23
N VAL A 21 15.66 -12.22 -0.69
CA VAL A 21 16.85 -11.73 -1.40
C VAL A 21 17.45 -12.89 -2.20
N GLN A 22 17.47 -12.73 -3.52
CA GLN A 22 18.15 -13.65 -4.42
C GLN A 22 19.65 -13.68 -4.14
N ASP A 23 20.33 -14.77 -4.48
CA ASP A 23 21.78 -14.88 -4.39
C ASP A 23 22.46 -13.79 -5.23
N GLY A 24 23.42 -13.07 -4.66
CA GLY A 24 24.00 -11.87 -5.27
C GLY A 24 23.11 -10.62 -5.19
N GLY A 25 21.92 -10.72 -4.61
CA GLY A 25 20.97 -9.61 -4.46
C GLY A 25 21.36 -8.64 -3.34
N GLN A 26 20.96 -7.37 -3.49
CA GLN A 26 21.21 -6.31 -2.51
C GLN A 26 20.05 -6.16 -1.52
N LEU A 27 20.37 -5.86 -0.27
CA LEU A 27 19.45 -5.52 0.80
C LEU A 27 19.81 -4.14 1.35
N ILE A 28 18.81 -3.27 1.48
CA ILE A 28 18.93 -1.92 2.07
C ILE A 28 17.90 -1.80 3.19
N LEU A 29 18.34 -1.48 4.39
CA LEU A 29 17.51 -1.29 5.58
C LEU A 29 17.63 0.15 6.08
N SER A 30 16.52 0.83 6.31
CA SER A 30 16.46 2.18 6.88
C SER A 30 15.37 2.29 7.94
N GLY A 31 15.34 3.41 8.68
CA GLY A 31 14.44 3.57 9.84
C GLY A 31 15.04 3.02 11.14
N ILE A 32 16.36 2.89 11.19
CA ILE A 32 17.11 2.39 12.35
C ILE A 32 17.79 3.59 13.03
N LEU A 33 17.68 3.68 14.36
CA LEU A 33 18.44 4.66 15.14
C LEU A 33 19.90 4.22 15.22
N GLU A 34 20.84 5.16 15.19
CA GLU A 34 22.28 4.89 15.19
C GLU A 34 22.73 3.95 16.33
N ARG A 35 22.21 4.17 17.54
CA ARG A 35 22.48 3.32 18.71
C ARG A 35 22.03 1.86 18.56
N GLN A 36 21.11 1.57 17.64
CA GLN A 36 20.57 0.22 17.39
C GLN A 36 21.18 -0.45 16.16
N ALA A 37 22.07 0.25 15.44
CA ALA A 37 22.61 -0.22 14.17
C ALA A 37 23.34 -1.56 14.33
N GLN A 38 24.16 -1.70 15.37
CA GLN A 38 24.98 -2.89 15.58
C GLN A 38 24.13 -4.14 15.83
N GLU A 39 23.07 -4.03 16.65
CA GLU A 39 22.15 -5.13 16.92
C GLU A 39 21.46 -5.63 15.64
N VAL A 40 21.06 -4.70 14.76
CA VAL A 40 20.47 -5.06 13.47
C VAL A 40 21.52 -5.69 12.55
N ILE A 41 22.76 -5.18 12.50
CA ILE A 41 23.83 -5.79 11.70
C ILE A 41 24.09 -7.24 12.14
N ASP A 42 24.19 -7.47 13.44
CA ASP A 42 24.49 -8.80 14.00
C ASP A 42 23.38 -9.82 13.68
N CYS A 43 22.12 -9.38 13.63
CA CYS A 43 20.98 -10.22 13.26
C CYS A 43 21.06 -10.75 11.82
N TYR A 44 21.66 -9.99 10.89
CA TYR A 44 21.74 -10.36 9.47
C TYR A 44 23.10 -10.96 9.07
N LYS A 45 24.12 -10.82 9.91
CA LYS A 45 25.54 -11.10 9.61
C LYS A 45 25.82 -12.50 9.02
N ASN A 46 25.07 -13.52 9.44
CA ASN A 46 25.28 -14.90 9.00
C ASN A 46 24.92 -15.11 7.52
N ASP A 47 23.92 -14.39 7.02
CA ASP A 47 23.38 -14.59 5.68
C ASP A 47 23.72 -13.42 4.75
N ILE A 48 23.69 -12.18 5.26
CA ILE A 48 23.93 -10.97 4.49
C ILE A 48 24.80 -10.03 5.34
N PRO A 49 26.09 -9.85 5.01
CA PRO A 49 26.94 -8.90 5.71
C PRO A 49 26.46 -7.47 5.45
N LEU A 50 25.88 -6.84 6.48
CA LEU A 50 25.40 -5.46 6.43
C LEU A 50 26.48 -4.49 6.93
N SER A 51 26.58 -3.33 6.28
CA SER A 51 27.41 -2.19 6.68
C SER A 51 26.60 -0.90 6.70
N ILE A 52 27.06 0.10 7.47
CA ILE A 52 26.43 1.43 7.50
C ILE A 52 26.77 2.16 6.20
N TRP A 53 25.74 2.53 5.44
CA TRP A 53 25.88 3.33 4.22
C TRP A 53 26.02 4.82 4.55
N ARG A 54 25.15 5.31 5.44
CA ARG A 54 25.04 6.71 5.83
C ARG A 54 24.34 6.87 7.17
N VAL A 55 24.78 7.87 7.92
CA VAL A 55 24.11 8.39 9.13
C VAL A 55 23.61 9.80 8.85
N SER A 56 22.40 10.13 9.31
CA SER A 56 21.80 11.47 9.19
C SER A 56 20.85 11.71 10.35
N GLU A 57 21.03 12.79 11.10
CA GLU A 57 20.12 13.20 12.20
C GLU A 57 19.81 12.07 13.20
N GLY A 58 20.82 11.25 13.54
CA GLY A 58 20.67 10.11 14.47
C GLY A 58 20.01 8.85 13.88
N TRP A 59 19.70 8.85 12.58
CA TRP A 59 19.19 7.71 11.82
C TRP A 59 20.26 7.12 10.91
N VAL A 60 20.20 5.81 10.69
CA VAL A 60 21.15 5.09 9.82
C VAL A 60 20.46 4.35 8.70
N CYS A 61 21.16 4.23 7.58
CA CYS A 61 20.86 3.33 6.48
C CYS A 61 21.92 2.23 6.45
N LEU A 62 21.50 0.97 6.50
CA LEU A 62 22.35 -0.20 6.35
C LEU A 62 22.20 -0.78 4.95
N HIS A 63 23.27 -1.32 4.40
CA HIS A 63 23.27 -1.99 3.11
C HIS A 63 24.14 -3.25 3.15
N GLY A 64 23.77 -4.25 2.37
CA GLY A 64 24.59 -5.45 2.18
C GLY A 64 24.16 -6.24 0.95
N GLN A 65 24.95 -7.24 0.60
CA GLN A 65 24.71 -8.11 -0.54
C GLN A 65 24.75 -9.56 -0.10
N LYS A 66 23.73 -10.34 -0.49
CA LYS A 66 23.70 -11.76 -0.20
C LYS A 66 24.78 -12.48 -1.03
N PRO A 67 25.65 -13.29 -0.42
CA PRO A 67 26.67 -14.04 -1.15
C PRO A 67 26.03 -15.03 -2.13
N VAL A 68 26.72 -15.32 -3.23
CA VAL A 68 26.26 -16.29 -4.23
C VAL A 68 26.64 -17.69 -3.76
N SER A 69 25.65 -18.57 -3.59
CA SER A 69 25.90 -19.97 -3.23
C SER A 69 26.58 -20.68 -4.42
N LYS A 70 27.84 -21.10 -4.27
CA LYS A 70 28.48 -21.98 -5.26
C LYS A 70 27.90 -23.40 -5.12
N PRO A 71 27.46 -24.06 -6.22
CA PRO A 71 27.08 -25.46 -6.16
C PRO A 71 28.26 -26.30 -5.66
N ASN A 72 28.01 -27.11 -4.64
CA ASN A 72 29.00 -27.96 -3.99
C ASN A 72 29.51 -29.01 -4.99
N GLN A 73 30.78 -28.91 -5.43
CA GLN A 73 31.43 -30.01 -6.14
C GLN A 73 31.63 -31.16 -5.16
N ILE A 74 30.84 -32.21 -5.32
CA ILE A 74 31.03 -33.46 -4.58
C ILE A 74 32.32 -34.10 -5.10
N SER A 75 33.39 -33.92 -4.35
CA SER A 75 34.59 -34.75 -4.41
C SER A 75 34.23 -36.11 -3.84
N ASN A 76 34.47 -37.17 -4.61
CA ASN A 76 34.91 -38.52 -4.21
C ASN A 76 34.28 -39.60 -5.10
N ALA A 77 35.03 -40.07 -6.11
CA ALA A 77 34.84 -41.39 -6.70
C ALA A 77 36.21 -42.10 -6.74
N PRO A 78 36.31 -43.39 -6.36
CA PRO A 78 37.60 -44.07 -6.24
C PRO A 78 38.20 -44.42 -7.61
N LEU A 79 39.54 -44.49 -7.63
CA LEU A 79 40.36 -45.09 -8.67
C LEU A 79 39.90 -46.53 -8.97
N ILE A 80 39.52 -46.80 -10.22
CA ILE A 80 39.63 -48.13 -10.83
C ILE A 80 40.24 -47.93 -12.23
N GLU A 81 41.34 -48.66 -12.41
CA GLU A 81 42.17 -48.79 -13.60
C GLU A 81 41.45 -49.53 -14.73
N ASP A 82 41.99 -49.33 -15.92
CA ASP A 82 41.93 -50.20 -17.10
C ASP A 82 40.87 -49.98 -18.19
N ALA A 83 41.45 -50.04 -19.41
CA ALA A 83 40.87 -50.46 -20.68
C ALA A 83 40.47 -49.37 -21.70
N GLU A 84 41.41 -49.20 -22.64
CA GLU A 84 41.20 -49.25 -24.10
C GLU A 84 40.78 -47.97 -24.86
N ILE A 85 41.73 -47.50 -25.66
CA ILE A 85 41.56 -46.58 -26.80
C ILE A 85 41.21 -47.44 -28.02
N PRO A 86 40.21 -47.07 -28.86
CA PRO A 86 40.59 -46.57 -30.19
C PRO A 86 39.74 -45.42 -30.77
N ASN A 87 40.45 -44.42 -31.29
CA ASN A 87 40.21 -43.60 -32.49
C ASN A 87 38.78 -43.36 -33.01
N ARG A 88 38.37 -42.08 -33.09
CA ARG A 88 37.77 -41.55 -34.35
C ARG A 88 37.73 -40.01 -34.47
N VAL A 89 38.57 -39.50 -35.38
CA VAL A 89 38.34 -38.48 -36.42
C VAL A 89 37.81 -37.09 -36.01
N ILE A 90 38.68 -36.09 -36.19
CA ILE A 90 38.36 -34.67 -36.33
C ILE A 90 37.95 -34.40 -37.79
N ALA A 91 36.70 -34.02 -38.04
CA ALA A 91 36.30 -33.22 -39.20
C ALA A 91 34.87 -32.71 -39.02
N GLY A 92 34.70 -31.39 -38.86
CA GLY A 92 33.38 -30.77 -38.78
C GLY A 92 33.42 -29.32 -38.32
N THR A 93 34.03 -28.44 -39.11
CA THR A 93 33.80 -27.00 -39.05
C THR A 93 32.30 -26.71 -39.19
N PHE A 94 31.62 -26.43 -38.08
CA PHE A 94 30.30 -25.80 -38.10
C PHE A 94 30.49 -24.31 -38.39
N VAL A 95 30.42 -23.96 -39.68
CA VAL A 95 30.10 -22.59 -40.08
C VAL A 95 28.64 -22.35 -39.69
N ALA A 96 28.43 -21.68 -38.56
CA ALA A 96 27.12 -21.20 -38.17
C ALA A 96 26.61 -20.21 -39.24
N LYS A 97 25.65 -20.67 -40.04
CA LYS A 97 24.93 -19.85 -41.02
C LYS A 97 24.11 -18.81 -40.25
N ILE A 98 24.67 -17.61 -40.09
CA ILE A 98 23.97 -16.45 -39.55
C ILE A 98 22.84 -16.13 -40.52
N ASN A 99 21.64 -16.58 -40.17
CA ASN A 99 20.44 -16.33 -40.94
C ASN A 99 20.03 -14.87 -40.71
N ARG A 100 20.18 -14.05 -41.77
CA ARG A 100 19.85 -12.63 -41.78
C ARG A 100 18.33 -12.45 -41.66
N HIS A 101 17.83 -12.41 -40.43
CA HIS A 101 16.41 -12.19 -40.14
C HIS A 101 16.03 -10.70 -40.19
N ARG A 102 14.85 -10.46 -40.76
CA ARG A 102 14.26 -9.18 -41.19
C ARG A 102 14.31 -8.08 -40.10
N PRO A 103 14.92 -6.90 -40.35
CA PRO A 103 14.95 -5.80 -39.39
C PRO A 103 13.55 -5.22 -39.08
N GLN A 104 12.59 -5.39 -40.00
CA GLN A 104 11.22 -4.90 -39.84
C GLN A 104 10.45 -5.58 -38.69
N ALA A 105 10.69 -6.88 -38.43
CA ALA A 105 10.00 -7.60 -37.36
C ALA A 105 10.47 -7.14 -35.96
N LEU A 106 11.75 -6.74 -35.84
CA LEU A 106 12.31 -6.20 -34.60
C LEU A 106 11.72 -4.81 -34.27
N PHE A 107 11.60 -3.93 -35.27
CA PHE A 107 11.00 -2.60 -35.08
C PHE A 107 9.52 -2.67 -34.68
N ILE A 108 8.76 -3.58 -35.29
CA ILE A 108 7.35 -3.82 -34.92
C ILE A 108 7.25 -4.34 -33.49
N ALA A 109 8.10 -5.30 -33.11
CA ALA A 109 8.12 -5.84 -31.75
C ALA A 109 8.50 -4.77 -30.71
N THR A 110 9.50 -3.93 -30.99
CA THR A 110 9.86 -2.80 -30.10
C THR A 110 8.74 -1.77 -30.00
N GLY A 111 8.07 -1.45 -31.11
CA GLY A 111 6.93 -0.53 -31.11
C GLY A 111 5.77 -1.05 -30.26
N LEU A 112 5.43 -2.33 -30.42
CA LEU A 112 4.41 -3.00 -29.63
C LEU A 112 4.78 -3.06 -28.14
N PHE A 113 6.06 -3.31 -27.82
CA PHE A 113 6.52 -3.32 -26.43
C PHE A 113 6.43 -1.93 -25.78
N ILE A 114 6.79 -0.87 -26.51
CA ILE A 114 6.67 0.52 -26.03
C ILE A 114 5.21 0.88 -25.79
N THR A 115 4.30 0.57 -26.73
CA THR A 115 2.88 0.88 -26.56
C THR A 115 2.25 0.13 -25.39
N ILE A 116 2.55 -1.16 -25.22
CA ILE A 116 2.13 -1.95 -24.06
C ILE A 116 2.71 -1.35 -22.78
N SER A 117 3.99 -1.02 -22.75
CA SER A 117 4.63 -0.41 -21.57
C SER A 117 3.98 0.93 -21.21
N CYS A 118 3.72 1.81 -22.18
CA CYS A 118 3.02 3.06 -21.93
C CYS A 118 1.60 2.84 -21.40
N PHE A 119 0.87 1.85 -21.92
CA PHE A 119 -0.46 1.50 -21.43
C PHE A 119 -0.43 0.97 -19.98
N VAL A 120 0.54 0.12 -19.65
CA VAL A 120 0.73 -0.41 -18.30
C VAL A 120 1.11 0.70 -17.33
N VAL A 121 2.06 1.57 -17.70
CA VAL A 121 2.45 2.73 -16.89
C VAL A 121 1.26 3.66 -16.68
N TRP A 122 0.51 3.98 -17.74
CA TRP A 122 -0.72 4.78 -17.64
C TRP A 122 -1.71 4.17 -16.66
N SER A 123 -2.02 2.88 -16.83
CA SER A 123 -2.99 2.16 -16.01
C SER A 123 -2.59 2.14 -14.53
N LEU A 124 -1.31 1.88 -14.23
CA LEU A 124 -0.80 1.81 -12.86
C LEU A 124 -0.68 3.18 -12.19
N TRP A 125 -0.34 4.23 -12.93
CA TRP A 125 -0.04 5.55 -12.36
C TRP A 125 -1.23 6.51 -12.39
N ARG A 126 -2.30 6.20 -13.12
CA ARG A 126 -3.48 7.06 -13.26
C ARG A 126 -4.06 7.52 -11.91
N ILE A 127 -4.41 6.59 -11.02
CA ILE A 127 -5.06 6.92 -9.73
C ILE A 127 -4.10 7.67 -8.79
N PRO A 128 -2.84 7.23 -8.58
CA PRO A 128 -1.87 7.98 -7.78
C PRO A 128 -1.62 9.40 -8.28
N ILE A 129 -1.54 9.62 -9.60
CA ILE A 129 -1.33 10.95 -10.17
C ILE A 129 -2.55 11.85 -9.90
N LEU A 130 -3.76 11.34 -10.15
CA LEU A 130 -4.99 12.09 -9.91
C LEU A 130 -5.16 12.44 -8.43
N HIS A 131 -4.82 11.52 -7.53
CA HIS A 131 -4.85 11.75 -6.08
C HIS A 131 -3.83 12.78 -5.63
N PHE A 132 -2.58 12.70 -6.10
CA PHE A 132 -1.54 13.65 -5.76
C PHE A 132 -1.84 15.08 -6.25
N LEU A 133 -2.42 15.20 -7.44
CA LEU A 133 -2.77 16.49 -8.04
C LEU A 133 -4.10 17.05 -7.55
N ALA A 134 -4.93 16.25 -6.88
CA ALA A 134 -6.26 16.67 -6.44
C ALA A 134 -6.16 17.83 -5.43
N PRO A 135 -6.64 19.04 -5.79
CA PRO A 135 -6.69 20.12 -4.84
C PRO A 135 -7.74 19.80 -3.77
N SER A 136 -7.47 20.27 -2.56
CA SER A 136 -8.39 20.15 -1.45
C SER A 136 -9.18 21.45 -1.28
N VAL A 137 -10.49 21.33 -1.06
CA VAL A 137 -11.41 22.47 -0.87
C VAL A 137 -10.95 23.38 0.28
N ASP A 138 -10.36 22.82 1.33
CA ASP A 138 -9.90 23.56 2.51
C ASP A 138 -8.77 24.57 2.23
N LYS A 139 -7.95 24.31 1.20
CA LYS A 139 -6.77 25.14 0.92
C LYS A 139 -7.09 26.37 0.08
N ASN A 140 -8.37 26.65 -0.18
CA ASN A 140 -8.86 27.69 -1.08
C ASN A 140 -8.01 27.80 -2.36
N PRO A 141 -7.97 26.72 -3.17
CA PRO A 141 -7.06 26.62 -4.29
C PRO A 141 -7.27 27.78 -5.27
N SER A 142 -6.17 28.27 -5.85
CA SER A 142 -6.25 29.31 -6.88
C SER A 142 -7.15 28.87 -8.05
N PRO A 143 -7.84 29.80 -8.73
CA PRO A 143 -8.65 29.49 -9.89
C PRO A 143 -7.89 28.73 -10.99
N ILE A 144 -6.58 29.02 -11.14
CA ILE A 144 -5.70 28.34 -12.09
C ILE A 144 -5.52 26.86 -11.71
N ALA A 145 -5.29 26.56 -10.43
CA ALA A 145 -5.15 25.19 -9.95
C ALA A 145 -6.44 24.40 -10.15
N LEU A 146 -7.60 24.99 -9.83
CA LEU A 146 -8.91 24.38 -10.07
C LEU A 146 -9.13 24.07 -11.55
N HIS A 147 -8.93 25.06 -12.42
CA HIS A 147 -9.16 24.90 -13.85
C HIS A 147 -8.21 23.87 -14.47
N SER A 148 -6.93 23.90 -14.10
CA SER A 148 -5.94 22.92 -14.55
C SER A 148 -6.35 21.49 -14.15
N PHE A 149 -6.88 21.32 -12.94
CA PHE A 149 -7.32 20.03 -12.46
C PHE A 149 -8.60 19.53 -13.15
N GLU A 150 -9.57 20.41 -13.39
CA GLU A 150 -10.77 20.09 -14.16
C GLU A 150 -10.44 19.67 -15.61
N LEU A 151 -9.45 20.33 -16.23
CA LEU A 151 -8.95 19.93 -17.55
C LEU A 151 -8.34 18.53 -17.50
N ILE A 152 -7.49 18.25 -16.49
CA ILE A 152 -6.90 16.91 -16.28
C ILE A 152 -8.00 15.85 -16.11
N GLN A 153 -9.03 16.11 -15.30
CA GLN A 153 -10.14 15.19 -15.12
C GLN A 153 -10.95 14.97 -16.40
N THR A 154 -11.14 16.03 -17.19
CA THR A 154 -11.88 15.95 -18.45
C THR A 154 -11.11 15.08 -19.44
N MET A 155 -9.81 15.30 -19.57
CA MET A 155 -8.92 14.46 -20.38
C MET A 155 -8.93 13.00 -19.90
N ASP A 156 -8.83 12.78 -18.59
CA ASP A 156 -8.87 11.45 -17.99
C ASP A 156 -10.16 10.69 -18.35
N ARG A 157 -11.32 11.35 -18.25
CA ARG A 157 -12.61 10.76 -18.66
C ARG A 157 -12.67 10.40 -20.14
N VAL A 158 -12.12 11.26 -21.01
CA VAL A 158 -12.07 10.99 -22.46
C VAL A 158 -11.18 9.79 -22.73
N ILE A 159 -10.01 9.72 -22.10
CA ILE A 159 -9.08 8.60 -22.26
C ILE A 159 -9.72 7.31 -21.76
N CYS A 160 -10.46 7.34 -20.65
CA CYS A 160 -11.17 6.18 -20.12
C CYS A 160 -12.40 5.72 -20.94
N LYS A 161 -12.85 6.51 -21.93
CA LYS A 161 -13.83 6.03 -22.92
C LYS A 161 -13.16 5.18 -24.00
N VAL A 162 -11.90 5.46 -24.32
CA VAL A 162 -11.14 4.78 -25.38
C VAL A 162 -10.35 3.59 -24.81
N LEU A 163 -9.86 3.72 -23.57
CA LEU A 163 -9.01 2.74 -22.90
C LEU A 163 -9.69 2.24 -21.62
N PRO A 164 -9.68 0.92 -21.33
CA PRO A 164 -10.29 0.38 -20.13
C PRO A 164 -9.57 0.88 -18.87
N CYS A 165 -10.27 1.68 -18.07
CA CYS A 165 -9.77 2.25 -16.83
C CYS A 165 -10.32 1.49 -15.61
N ALA A 166 -9.45 1.25 -14.63
CA ALA A 166 -9.90 0.81 -13.30
C ALA A 166 -10.82 1.88 -12.68
N ARG A 167 -12.00 1.47 -12.21
CA ARG A 167 -13.00 2.34 -11.54
C ARG A 167 -12.77 2.45 -10.03
N ALA A 168 -11.53 2.24 -9.58
CA ALA A 168 -11.20 2.26 -8.17
C ALA A 168 -11.06 3.69 -7.65
N ALA A 169 -11.72 3.97 -6.53
CA ALA A 169 -11.59 5.22 -5.81
C ALA A 169 -10.23 5.33 -5.11
N ALA A 170 -9.75 6.56 -4.93
CA ALA A 170 -8.52 6.79 -4.16
C ALA A 170 -8.77 6.49 -2.67
N ILE A 171 -7.82 5.85 -2.00
CA ILE A 171 -7.88 5.59 -0.56
C ILE A 171 -7.01 6.61 0.14
N ASP A 172 -7.61 7.50 0.93
CA ASP A 172 -6.88 8.50 1.72
C ASP A 172 -7.71 8.95 2.92
N PHE A 173 -7.19 8.75 4.13
CA PHE A 173 -7.87 9.19 5.36
C PHE A 173 -7.90 10.72 5.48
N LYS A 174 -6.92 11.43 4.90
CA LYS A 174 -6.84 12.90 4.92
C LYS A 174 -7.87 13.56 4.02
N ALA A 175 -8.49 12.78 3.13
CA ALA A 175 -9.54 13.25 2.24
C ALA A 175 -10.88 13.48 2.95
N TRP A 176 -11.02 13.04 4.19
CA TRP A 176 -12.24 13.16 4.96
C TRP A 176 -12.14 14.23 6.03
N ARG A 177 -13.22 14.99 6.19
CA ARG A 177 -13.34 16.01 7.22
C ARG A 177 -14.66 15.84 7.97
N PHE A 178 -14.59 15.74 9.28
CA PHE A 178 -15.77 15.91 10.15
C PHE A 178 -16.09 17.40 10.25
N GLN A 179 -17.24 17.81 9.71
CA GLN A 179 -17.81 19.14 9.95
C GLN A 179 -18.51 19.19 11.32
N LEU A 180 -19.12 18.08 11.72
CA LEU A 180 -19.77 17.88 13.01
C LEU A 180 -19.51 16.44 13.47
N ALA A 181 -19.26 16.27 14.77
CA ALA A 181 -19.24 14.97 15.42
C ALA A 181 -19.66 15.17 16.88
N ASN A 182 -20.95 15.00 17.17
CA ASN A 182 -21.50 15.18 18.51
C ASN A 182 -22.19 13.89 18.98
N LEU A 183 -21.79 13.40 20.15
CA LEU A 183 -22.45 12.28 20.80
C LEU A 183 -23.29 12.82 21.96
N GLY A 184 -24.62 12.65 21.88
CA GLY A 184 -25.53 13.09 22.93
C GLY A 184 -25.31 12.31 24.23
N MET A 185 -24.50 12.83 25.13
CA MET A 185 -24.30 12.31 26.49
C MET A 185 -25.18 13.12 27.44
N ASP A 186 -26.28 12.52 27.90
CA ASP A 186 -27.14 13.15 28.90
C ASP A 186 -26.50 12.94 30.29
N GLU A 187 -25.86 13.99 30.83
CA GLU A 187 -25.17 13.93 32.12
C GLU A 187 -26.10 13.54 33.27
N ALA A 188 -27.42 13.76 33.13
CA ALA A 188 -28.40 13.43 34.15
C ALA A 188 -28.64 11.91 34.34
N LYS A 189 -28.13 11.07 33.43
CA LYS A 189 -28.32 9.61 33.44
C LYS A 189 -27.00 8.83 33.52
N ARG A 190 -25.99 9.41 34.16
CA ARG A 190 -24.69 8.77 34.37
C ARG A 190 -24.85 7.55 35.29
N GLY A 191 -24.58 6.35 34.79
CA GLY A 191 -24.69 5.10 35.57
C GLY A 191 -25.64 4.02 35.02
N GLU A 192 -26.44 4.31 33.99
CA GLU A 192 -27.29 3.33 33.29
C GLU A 192 -26.90 3.21 31.80
N GLU A 193 -27.28 2.11 31.13
CA GLU A 193 -27.15 2.02 29.67
C GLU A 193 -28.13 2.99 29.01
N VAL A 194 -27.62 4.12 28.51
CA VAL A 194 -28.44 5.14 27.87
C VAL A 194 -28.39 4.99 26.35
N GLN A 195 -29.56 5.13 25.73
CA GLN A 195 -29.66 5.26 24.28
C GLN A 195 -29.30 6.70 23.89
N SER A 196 -28.18 6.85 23.18
CA SER A 196 -27.64 8.13 22.74
C SER A 196 -27.64 8.24 21.22
N ILE A 197 -27.61 9.47 20.70
CA ILE A 197 -27.56 9.73 19.26
C ILE A 197 -26.20 10.34 18.94
N LEU A 198 -25.49 9.71 18.00
CA LEU A 198 -24.27 10.22 17.39
C LEU A 198 -24.64 10.98 16.11
N GLN A 199 -24.49 12.29 16.13
CA GLN A 199 -24.66 13.17 14.98
C GLN A 199 -23.32 13.39 14.30
N ILE A 200 -23.24 13.07 13.00
CA ILE A 200 -22.01 13.13 12.21
C ILE A 200 -22.30 13.89 10.92
N GLU A 201 -21.47 14.87 10.62
CA GLU A 201 -21.38 15.48 9.29
C GLU A 201 -19.98 15.22 8.73
N LEU A 202 -19.91 14.39 7.70
CA LEU A 202 -18.66 13.95 7.08
C LEU A 202 -18.59 14.41 5.63
N GLN A 203 -17.49 15.05 5.22
CA GLN A 203 -17.32 15.57 3.86
C GLN A 203 -16.05 15.03 3.19
N ASN A 204 -16.17 14.63 1.92
CA ASN A 204 -15.04 14.44 1.03
C ASN A 204 -14.49 15.81 0.60
N ARG A 205 -13.30 16.18 1.08
CA ARG A 205 -12.66 17.49 0.80
C ARG A 205 -11.76 17.48 -0.44
N LEU A 206 -11.63 16.36 -1.15
CA LEU A 206 -10.87 16.28 -2.40
C LEU A 206 -11.77 16.47 -3.61
N LEU A 207 -11.18 16.96 -4.71
CA LEU A 207 -11.87 17.08 -5.99
C LEU A 207 -11.95 15.77 -6.78
N ILE A 208 -11.68 14.62 -6.16
CA ILE A 208 -11.78 13.29 -6.78
C ILE A 208 -12.66 12.38 -5.95
N SER A 209 -13.06 11.25 -6.55
CA SER A 209 -13.77 10.21 -5.81
C SER A 209 -12.84 9.48 -4.84
N VAL A 210 -13.29 9.31 -3.61
CA VAL A 210 -12.51 8.72 -2.52
C VAL A 210 -13.26 7.53 -1.94
N ALA A 211 -12.56 6.44 -1.68
CA ALA A 211 -13.13 5.22 -1.11
C ALA A 211 -13.84 5.54 0.21
N ILE A 212 -15.02 4.99 0.45
CA ILE A 212 -15.78 5.31 1.66
C ILE A 212 -15.12 4.62 2.87
N PRO A 213 -14.79 5.35 3.95
CA PRO A 213 -14.09 4.80 5.09
C PRO A 213 -15.04 4.04 6.01
N HIS A 214 -14.47 3.20 6.86
CA HIS A 214 -15.13 2.75 8.06
C HIS A 214 -15.11 3.88 9.10
N LEU A 215 -16.09 3.90 9.99
CA LEU A 215 -16.11 4.81 11.13
C LEU A 215 -15.74 4.03 12.39
N GLU A 216 -14.74 4.53 13.09
CA GLU A 216 -14.25 3.95 14.35
C GLU A 216 -14.64 4.88 15.49
N LEU A 217 -15.50 4.41 16.38
CA LEU A 217 -15.90 5.11 17.60
C LEU A 217 -15.26 4.41 18.80
N THR A 218 -14.34 5.12 19.47
CA THR A 218 -13.75 4.68 20.73
C THR A 218 -14.45 5.40 21.87
N LEU A 219 -14.96 4.67 22.85
CA LEU A 219 -15.56 5.20 24.07
C LEU A 219 -14.55 5.07 25.21
N SER A 220 -14.42 6.12 26.02
CA SER A 220 -13.49 6.15 27.14
C SER A 220 -14.18 6.51 28.45
N ASP A 221 -13.59 6.06 29.56
CA ASP A 221 -13.97 6.46 30.91
C ASP A 221 -13.41 7.86 31.24
N ALA A 222 -13.71 8.37 32.44
CA ALA A 222 -13.22 9.64 32.98
C ALA A 222 -11.69 9.66 33.09
N ASP A 223 -11.05 8.51 33.22
CA ASP A 223 -9.59 8.35 33.27
C ASP A 223 -8.94 8.18 31.87
N GLU A 224 -9.68 8.47 30.79
CA GLU A 224 -9.26 8.29 29.38
C GLU A 224 -8.95 6.83 28.95
N ASN A 225 -9.26 5.85 29.79
CA ASN A 225 -9.13 4.43 29.45
C ASN A 225 -10.20 4.02 28.44
N THR A 226 -9.80 3.32 27.37
CA THR A 226 -10.72 2.78 26.37
C THR A 226 -11.61 1.71 26.98
N ILE A 227 -12.92 1.92 26.95
CA ILE A 227 -13.93 0.95 27.38
C ILE A 227 -14.30 0.05 26.20
N THR A 228 -14.68 0.67 25.08
CA THR A 228 -15.22 -0.04 23.91
C THR A 228 -14.80 0.65 22.62
N GLN A 229 -14.55 -0.15 21.57
CA GLN A 229 -14.27 0.32 20.22
C GLN A 229 -15.29 -0.29 19.27
N ILE A 230 -16.04 0.57 18.58
CA ILE A 230 -17.08 0.19 17.63
C ILE A 230 -16.60 0.56 16.23
N LEU A 231 -16.45 -0.44 15.36
CA LEU A 231 -16.10 -0.25 13.97
C LEU A 231 -17.34 -0.43 13.10
N MET A 232 -17.78 0.64 12.43
CA MET A 232 -18.91 0.64 11.52
C MET A 232 -18.42 0.64 10.07
N SER A 233 -18.84 -0.35 9.31
CA SER A 233 -18.58 -0.45 7.88
C SER A 233 -19.41 0.56 7.06
N PRO A 234 -18.96 0.94 5.85
CA PRO A 234 -19.73 1.80 4.96
C PRO A 234 -21.19 1.35 4.77
N ARG A 235 -21.45 0.04 4.70
CA ARG A 235 -22.80 -0.51 4.51
C ARG A 235 -23.73 -0.27 5.70
N GLU A 236 -23.17 -0.15 6.90
CA GLU A 236 -23.90 0.04 8.16
C GLU A 236 -24.22 1.50 8.41
N TRP A 237 -23.25 2.41 8.24
CA TRP A 237 -23.45 3.81 8.58
C TRP A 237 -24.00 4.67 7.42
N LEU A 238 -23.79 4.28 6.15
CA LEU A 238 -24.33 5.05 5.02
C LEU A 238 -25.86 4.95 4.93
N PRO A 239 -26.58 6.02 4.56
CA PRO A 239 -28.01 5.97 4.32
C PRO A 239 -28.35 5.02 3.17
N LYS A 240 -29.36 4.15 3.37
CA LYS A 240 -29.80 3.20 2.33
C LYS A 240 -30.26 3.89 1.05
N THR A 241 -30.86 5.07 1.17
CA THR A 241 -31.22 5.92 0.02
C THR A 241 -30.01 6.28 -0.84
N TRP A 242 -28.89 6.64 -0.21
CA TRP A 242 -27.64 6.96 -0.90
C TRP A 242 -26.99 5.72 -1.49
N GLN A 243 -26.98 4.59 -0.76
CA GLN A 243 -26.47 3.30 -1.26
C GLN A 243 -27.21 2.85 -2.53
N ASN A 244 -28.54 3.01 -2.56
CA ASN A 244 -29.35 2.64 -3.73
C ASN A 244 -29.08 3.56 -4.94
N ALA A 245 -28.74 4.83 -4.72
CA ALA A 245 -28.34 5.75 -5.78
C ALA A 245 -26.93 5.45 -6.34
N HIS A 246 -26.08 4.77 -5.55
CA HIS A 246 -24.69 4.47 -5.90
C HIS A 246 -24.37 2.97 -5.68
N PRO A 247 -24.94 2.05 -6.46
CA PRO A 247 -24.81 0.61 -6.20
C PRO A 247 -23.36 0.09 -6.17
N ASP A 248 -22.46 0.74 -6.92
CA ASP A 248 -21.04 0.38 -7.01
C ASP A 248 -20.13 1.20 -6.08
N PHE A 249 -20.67 1.86 -5.04
CA PHE A 249 -19.93 2.81 -4.19
C PHE A 249 -18.68 2.22 -3.52
N GLU A 250 -18.63 0.90 -3.32
CA GLU A 250 -17.45 0.25 -2.74
C GLU A 250 -16.23 0.33 -3.65
N GLN A 251 -16.45 0.32 -4.97
CA GLN A 251 -15.40 0.48 -5.96
C GLN A 251 -15.22 1.95 -6.33
N THR A 252 -16.32 2.67 -6.57
CA THR A 252 -16.31 4.03 -7.13
C THR A 252 -16.12 5.13 -6.09
N GLY A 253 -16.37 4.84 -4.81
CA GLY A 253 -16.21 5.77 -3.69
C GLY A 253 -17.26 6.87 -3.64
N ALA A 254 -17.07 7.81 -2.72
CA ALA A 254 -17.86 9.03 -2.63
C ALA A 254 -17.37 10.06 -3.65
N PRO A 255 -18.26 10.70 -4.42
CA PRO A 255 -17.91 11.75 -5.38
C PRO A 255 -17.16 12.95 -4.76
N PRO A 256 -16.52 13.78 -5.59
CA PRO A 256 -15.91 15.03 -5.15
C PRO A 256 -16.90 15.90 -4.35
N LYS A 257 -16.46 16.45 -3.21
CA LYS A 257 -17.27 17.35 -2.35
C LYS A 257 -18.52 16.71 -1.70
N GLU A 258 -18.73 15.42 -1.86
CA GLU A 258 -19.87 14.70 -1.28
C GLU A 258 -19.92 14.88 0.25
N GLN A 259 -21.12 15.05 0.80
CA GLN A 259 -21.35 15.25 2.22
C GLN A 259 -22.41 14.29 2.75
N PHE A 260 -22.11 13.66 3.89
CA PHE A 260 -23.00 12.77 4.61
C PHE A 260 -23.41 13.43 5.92
N ASN A 261 -24.72 13.55 6.14
CA ASN A 261 -25.30 13.94 7.42
C ASN A 261 -26.04 12.73 8.00
N LEU A 262 -25.64 12.31 9.20
CA LEU A 262 -26.04 11.06 9.80
C LEU A 262 -26.44 11.27 11.26
N SER A 263 -27.46 10.52 11.68
CA SER A 263 -27.86 10.40 13.07
C SER A 263 -27.95 8.92 13.41
N ILE A 264 -26.96 8.42 14.16
CA ILE A 264 -26.82 7.00 14.49
C ILE A 264 -27.18 6.80 15.96
N ALA A 265 -28.21 6.02 16.24
CA ALA A 265 -28.58 5.66 17.62
C ALA A 265 -27.66 4.54 18.13
N LEU A 266 -27.04 4.74 19.29
CA LEU A 266 -26.08 3.85 19.91
C LEU A 266 -26.45 3.62 21.37
N ARG A 267 -26.13 2.44 21.90
CA ARG A 267 -26.23 2.15 23.33
C ARG A 267 -24.86 2.42 23.95
N LEU A 268 -24.80 3.33 24.92
CA LEU A 268 -23.56 3.66 25.61
C LEU A 268 -23.43 2.88 26.92
N PRO A 269 -22.26 2.32 27.23
CA PRO A 269 -21.96 1.78 28.55
C PRO A 269 -22.10 2.85 29.64
N ALA A 270 -22.55 2.46 30.83
CA ALA A 270 -22.81 3.35 31.96
C ALA A 270 -21.62 4.25 32.38
N ASN A 271 -20.38 3.77 32.19
CA ASN A 271 -19.16 4.48 32.60
C ASN A 271 -18.56 5.34 31.47
N THR A 272 -19.30 5.60 30.40
CA THR A 272 -18.79 6.40 29.28
C THR A 272 -18.72 7.88 29.68
N ALA A 273 -17.50 8.45 29.69
CA ALA A 273 -17.28 9.87 29.94
C ALA A 273 -16.74 10.62 28.71
N GLY A 274 -16.10 9.91 27.78
CA GLY A 274 -15.51 10.49 26.58
C GLY A 274 -15.73 9.62 25.35
N TYR A 275 -15.53 10.23 24.18
CA TYR A 275 -15.53 9.52 22.91
C TYR A 275 -14.50 10.09 21.94
N ARG A 276 -14.05 9.25 21.02
CA ARG A 276 -13.17 9.61 19.91
C ARG A 276 -13.68 8.96 18.65
N LEU A 277 -13.99 9.77 17.64
CA LEU A 277 -14.45 9.32 16.33
C LEU A 277 -13.31 9.45 15.31
N ARG A 278 -13.08 8.40 14.53
CA ARG A 278 -12.03 8.33 13.50
C ARG A 278 -12.56 7.70 12.22
N VAL A 279 -11.91 8.01 11.10
CA VAL A 279 -12.06 7.27 9.85
C VAL A 279 -10.99 6.18 9.79
N ALA A 280 -11.36 5.00 9.30
CA ALA A 280 -10.46 3.86 9.19
C ALA A 280 -10.62 3.17 7.83
N TYR A 281 -9.50 2.71 7.28
CA TYR A 281 -9.45 1.75 6.18
C TYR A 281 -8.78 0.48 6.70
N PRO A 282 -9.54 -0.47 7.26
CA PRO A 282 -8.95 -1.70 7.78
C PRO A 282 -8.25 -2.42 6.64
N SER A 283 -7.00 -2.83 6.88
CA SER A 283 -6.27 -3.71 5.98
C SER A 283 -7.02 -5.04 5.89
N PHE A 284 -7.35 -5.52 4.69
CA PHE A 284 -8.03 -6.82 4.46
C PHE A 284 -7.24 -8.07 4.95
N THR A 285 -6.20 -7.91 5.76
CA THR A 285 -5.23 -8.95 6.14
C THR A 285 -5.33 -9.40 7.60
N GLN A 286 -6.40 -9.10 8.32
CA GLN A 286 -6.62 -9.66 9.66
C GLN A 286 -7.82 -10.61 9.60
N PRO A 287 -7.60 -11.94 9.68
CA PRO A 287 -8.73 -12.85 9.88
C PRO A 287 -9.43 -12.49 11.20
N PRO A 288 -10.75 -12.65 11.28
CA PRO A 288 -11.46 -12.45 12.53
C PRO A 288 -10.84 -13.40 13.56
N SER A 289 -10.32 -12.82 14.64
CA SER A 289 -9.92 -13.57 15.83
C SER A 289 -11.18 -14.26 16.36
N LEU A 290 -11.24 -15.58 16.17
CA LEU A 290 -12.08 -16.49 16.93
C LEU A 290 -11.38 -16.83 18.25
#